data_AF-A0A1G1YG30-F1
#
_entry.id   AF-A0A1G1YG30-F1
#
_cell.length_a   1.000
_cell.length_b   1.000
_cell.length_c   1.000
_cell.angle_alpha   90.00
_cell.angle_beta   90.00
_cell.angle_gamma   90.00
#
_symmetry.space_group_name_H-M   'P 1'
#
loop_
_entity.id
_entity.type
_entity.pdbx_description
1 polymer ?
#
loop_
_entity_poly.entity_id
_entity_poly.type
_entity_poly.pdbx_seq_one_letter_code
_entity_poly.pdbx_strand_id
1 'polypeptide(L)'
;MFKKIFIIIAASLLLSGCQNFTLNVSKVEDAVKQEQKKAADKTSAIIKCRELCLTEASNRDLNPGPCLSNEIIPDWVCDVAHSPRQDIDNLPENQCLAFKEGKARHYVEVDGNCEVIKSY
;
A
#
# COMPACT_ATOMS: atom_id res chain seq x y z
N MET A 1 11.49 68.88 -14.11
CA MET A 1 12.11 68.00 -13.09
C MET A 1 11.29 66.75 -12.74
N PHE A 2 9.96 66.75 -12.88
CA PHE A 2 9.09 65.63 -12.46
C PHE A 2 9.09 64.37 -13.33
N LYS A 3 9.57 64.43 -14.59
CA LYS A 3 9.61 63.25 -15.49
C LYS A 3 10.71 62.23 -15.15
N LYS A 4 11.81 62.64 -14.50
CA LYS A 4 12.90 61.72 -14.13
C LYS A 4 12.60 60.90 -12.87
N ILE A 5 11.71 61.40 -12.00
CA ILE A 5 11.32 60.73 -10.75
C ILE A 5 10.40 59.53 -11.03
N PHE A 6 9.53 59.62 -12.04
CA PHE A 6 8.62 58.52 -12.41
C PHE A 6 9.35 57.29 -13.00
N ILE A 7 10.52 57.48 -13.60
CA ILE A 7 11.32 56.39 -14.18
C ILE A 7 12.04 55.58 -13.08
N ILE A 8 12.35 56.17 -11.94
CA ILE A 8 13.07 55.50 -10.83
C ILE A 8 12.11 54.60 -10.01
N ILE A 9 10.82 54.93 -9.95
CA ILE A 9 9.82 54.15 -9.19
C ILE A 9 9.38 52.89 -9.96
N ALA A 10 9.40 52.92 -11.30
CA ALA A 10 9.06 51.74 -12.12
C ALA A 10 10.16 50.66 -12.12
N ALA A 11 11.41 51.01 -11.81
CA ALA A 11 12.53 50.06 -11.79
C ALA A 11 12.64 49.27 -10.47
N SER A 12 12.01 49.72 -9.39
CA SER A 12 12.11 49.11 -8.05
C SER A 12 11.09 47.99 -7.82
N LEU A 13 10.02 47.92 -8.62
CA LEU A 13 8.99 46.87 -8.52
C LEU A 13 9.34 45.57 -9.27
N LEU A 14 10.41 45.54 -10.07
CA LEU A 14 10.84 44.35 -10.82
C LEU A 14 11.85 43.46 -10.06
N LEU A 15 12.28 43.86 -8.85
CA LEU A 15 13.29 43.12 -8.06
C LEU A 15 12.71 42.33 -6.87
N SER A 16 11.39 42.39 -6.63
CA SER A 16 10.75 41.76 -5.46
C SER A 16 10.13 40.38 -5.74
N GLY A 17 10.38 39.80 -6.92
CA GLY A 17 9.60 38.70 -7.47
C GLY A 17 10.22 37.30 -7.39
N CYS A 18 10.90 36.94 -6.31
CA CYS A 18 11.17 35.53 -5.98
C CYS A 18 10.86 35.31 -4.50
N GLN A 19 9.58 35.16 -4.17
CA GLN A 19 9.21 34.59 -2.87
C GLN A 19 9.66 33.13 -2.88
N ASN A 20 10.74 32.83 -2.16
CA ASN A 20 11.18 31.46 -1.92
C ASN A 20 10.05 30.72 -1.19
N PHE A 21 9.28 29.92 -1.92
CA PHE A 21 8.37 28.96 -1.32
C PHE A 21 9.23 27.91 -0.62
N THR A 22 9.47 28.10 0.67
CA THR A 22 10.08 27.07 1.52
C THR A 22 9.03 25.98 1.71
N LEU A 23 8.95 25.04 0.76
CA LEU A 23 8.37 23.75 1.06
C LEU A 23 9.13 23.19 2.26
N ASN A 24 8.39 22.70 3.24
CA ASN A 24 8.99 21.97 4.34
C ASN A 24 9.42 20.60 3.79
N VAL A 25 10.58 20.57 3.11
CA VAL A 25 11.07 19.43 2.32
C VAL A 25 11.15 18.16 3.15
N SER A 26 11.43 18.26 4.46
CA SER A 26 11.50 17.09 5.34
C SER A 26 10.16 16.35 5.42
N LYS A 27 9.03 17.07 5.55
CA LYS A 27 7.70 16.46 5.62
C LYS A 27 7.33 15.76 4.30
N VAL A 28 7.77 16.32 3.18
CA VAL A 28 7.57 15.72 1.86
C VAL A 28 8.43 14.47 1.70
N GLU A 29 9.70 14.52 2.13
CA GLU A 29 10.62 13.39 2.09
C GLU A 29 10.11 12.21 2.94
N ASP A 30 9.62 12.47 4.15
CA ASP A 30 9.07 11.45 5.04
C ASP A 30 7.81 10.80 4.45
N ALA A 31 6.91 11.60 3.88
CA ALA A 31 5.71 11.09 3.22
C ALA A 31 6.05 10.24 1.99
N VAL A 32 7.03 10.66 1.18
CA VAL A 32 7.50 9.89 0.03
C VAL A 32 8.12 8.57 0.47
N LYS A 33 8.98 8.57 1.49
CA LYS A 33 9.57 7.35 2.05
C LYS A 33 8.50 6.39 2.58
N GLN A 34 7.47 6.92 3.24
CA GLN A 34 6.37 6.11 3.75
C GLN A 34 5.57 5.44 2.62
N GLU A 35 5.23 6.18 1.57
CA GLU A 35 4.51 5.63 0.42
C GLU A 35 5.36 4.60 -0.35
N GLN A 36 6.66 4.86 -0.52
CA GLN A 36 7.59 3.91 -1.11
C GLN A 36 7.68 2.61 -0.29
N LYS A 37 7.78 2.73 1.04
CA LYS A 37 7.80 1.58 1.94
C LYS A 37 6.49 0.78 1.84
N LYS A 38 5.33 1.45 1.84
CA LYS A 38 4.02 0.79 1.70
C LYS A 38 3.90 0.02 0.39
N ALA A 39 4.37 0.59 -0.71
CA ALA A 39 4.39 -0.07 -2.01
C ALA A 39 5.35 -1.29 -2.03
N ALA A 40 6.52 -1.15 -1.41
CA ALA A 40 7.49 -2.24 -1.27
C ALA A 40 6.95 -3.38 -0.41
N ASP A 41 6.33 -3.07 0.73
CA ASP A 41 5.71 -4.05 1.64
C ASP A 41 4.57 -4.80 0.93
N LYS A 42 3.69 -4.08 0.23
CA LYS A 42 2.61 -4.68 -0.58
C LYS A 42 3.15 -5.64 -1.64
N THR A 43 4.20 -5.23 -2.35
CA THR A 43 4.85 -6.07 -3.37
C THR A 43 5.47 -7.32 -2.74
N SER A 44 6.15 -7.17 -1.60
CA SER A 44 6.74 -8.29 -0.85
C SER A 44 5.67 -9.26 -0.35
N ALA A 45 4.57 -8.75 0.18
CA ALA A 45 3.44 -9.55 0.64
C ALA A 45 2.82 -10.37 -0.49
N ILE A 46 2.62 -9.76 -1.67
CA ILE A 46 2.07 -10.47 -2.84
C ILE A 46 2.98 -11.62 -3.26
N ILE A 47 4.29 -11.36 -3.39
CA ILE A 47 5.27 -12.38 -3.78
C ILE A 47 5.25 -13.54 -2.77
N LYS A 48 5.36 -13.23 -1.48
CA LYS A 48 5.39 -14.23 -0.41
C LYS A 48 4.09 -15.02 -0.29
N CYS A 49 2.94 -14.39 -0.49
CA CYS A 49 1.65 -15.07 -0.44
C CYS A 49 1.51 -16.07 -1.60
N ARG A 50 1.93 -15.71 -2.82
CA ARG A 50 1.93 -16.63 -3.96
C ARG A 50 2.89 -17.80 -3.75
N GLU A 51 4.11 -17.54 -3.29
CA GLU A 51 5.09 -18.59 -2.97
C GLU A 51 4.57 -19.57 -1.92
N LEU A 52 3.95 -19.04 -0.85
CA LEU A 52 3.32 -19.85 0.18
C LEU A 52 2.16 -20.67 -0.37
N CYS A 53 1.27 -20.07 -1.18
CA CYS A 53 0.17 -20.79 -1.82
C CYS A 53 0.66 -21.94 -2.69
N LEU A 54 1.68 -21.72 -3.54
CA LEU A 54 2.24 -22.78 -4.39
C LEU A 54 2.83 -23.93 -3.57
N THR A 55 3.46 -23.60 -2.44
CA THR A 55 4.00 -24.58 -1.50
C THR A 55 2.87 -25.39 -0.84
N GLU A 56 1.82 -24.72 -0.36
CA GLU A 56 0.68 -25.34 0.32
C GLU A 56 -0.21 -26.17 -0.64
N ALA A 57 -0.38 -25.73 -1.88
CA ALA A 57 -1.17 -26.42 -2.90
C ALA A 57 -0.66 -27.84 -3.21
N SER A 58 0.63 -28.08 -2.96
CA SER A 58 1.23 -29.41 -3.09
C SER A 58 0.98 -30.31 -1.87
N ASN A 59 0.61 -29.74 -0.73
CA ASN A 59 0.52 -30.42 0.56
C ASN A 59 -0.91 -30.59 1.07
N ARG A 60 -1.86 -29.76 0.63
CA ARG A 60 -3.25 -29.78 1.09
C ARG A 60 -4.21 -29.23 0.04
N ASP A 61 -5.48 -29.57 0.20
CA ASP A 61 -6.56 -28.98 -0.59
C ASP A 61 -6.79 -27.52 -0.17
N LEU A 62 -6.77 -26.61 -1.15
CA LEU A 62 -7.00 -25.18 -0.97
C LEU A 62 -8.42 -24.76 -1.35
N ASN A 63 -9.23 -25.65 -1.94
CA ASN A 63 -10.63 -25.35 -2.29
C ASN A 63 -11.49 -24.88 -1.12
N PRO A 64 -11.25 -25.27 0.15
CA PRO A 64 -12.00 -24.69 1.27
C PRO A 64 -11.75 -23.19 1.48
N GLY A 65 -10.73 -22.60 0.86
CA GLY A 65 -10.32 -21.21 1.09
C GLY A 65 -9.62 -21.01 2.44
N PRO A 66 -8.60 -21.81 2.81
CA PRO A 66 -7.97 -21.68 4.10
C PRO A 66 -7.11 -20.40 4.19
N CYS A 67 -6.99 -19.87 5.40
CA CYS A 67 -5.89 -18.96 5.72
C CYS A 67 -4.55 -19.71 5.56
N LEU A 68 -3.62 -19.13 4.79
CA LEU A 68 -2.29 -19.70 4.60
C LEU A 68 -1.31 -19.22 5.68
N SER A 69 -1.41 -17.95 6.08
CA SER A 69 -0.59 -17.42 7.18
C SER A 69 -1.22 -16.20 7.83
N ASN A 70 -1.14 -16.18 9.16
CA ASN A 70 -1.52 -15.05 10.00
C ASN A 70 -0.47 -13.93 10.02
N GLU A 71 0.72 -14.16 9.47
CA GLU A 71 1.77 -13.15 9.32
C GLU A 71 2.77 -13.59 8.23
N ILE A 72 2.59 -13.12 6.99
CA ILE A 72 3.57 -13.37 5.90
C ILE A 72 4.72 -12.36 5.90
N ILE A 73 4.40 -11.13 6.31
CA ILE A 73 5.29 -10.04 6.67
C ILE A 73 4.60 -9.24 7.79
N PRO A 74 5.30 -8.36 8.52
CA PRO A 74 4.69 -7.60 9.60
C PRO A 74 3.40 -6.92 9.12
N ASP A 75 2.30 -7.15 9.84
CA ASP A 75 0.97 -6.56 9.59
C ASP A 75 0.19 -7.10 8.36
N TRP A 76 0.66 -8.16 7.70
CA TRP A 76 0.02 -8.76 6.51
C TRP A 76 -0.31 -10.24 6.69
N VAL A 77 -1.52 -10.64 6.28
CA VAL A 77 -1.94 -12.05 6.17
C VAL A 77 -1.97 -12.52 4.71
N CYS A 78 -2.06 -13.84 4.52
CA CYS A 78 -2.27 -14.48 3.22
C CYS A 78 -3.46 -15.44 3.30
N ASP A 79 -4.47 -15.19 2.48
CA ASP A 79 -5.75 -15.90 2.46
C ASP A 79 -6.01 -16.51 1.08
N VAL A 80 -6.65 -17.68 1.03
CA VAL A 80 -7.20 -18.25 -0.21
C VAL A 80 -8.69 -18.00 -0.23
N ALA A 81 -9.23 -17.53 -1.35
CA ALA A 81 -10.67 -17.36 -1.51
C ALA A 81 -11.12 -17.67 -2.94
N HIS A 82 -12.42 -17.79 -3.15
CA HIS A 82 -12.99 -17.87 -4.49
C HIS A 82 -13.20 -16.48 -5.11
N SER A 83 -13.15 -16.42 -6.44
CA SER A 83 -13.51 -15.22 -7.22
C SER A 83 -14.46 -15.63 -8.36
N PRO A 84 -15.78 -15.33 -8.28
CA PRO A 84 -16.48 -14.64 -7.19
C PRO A 84 -16.45 -15.39 -5.85
N ARG A 85 -16.48 -14.64 -4.73
CA ARG A 85 -16.53 -15.22 -3.39
C ARG A 85 -17.77 -16.10 -3.20
N GLN A 86 -17.58 -17.18 -2.45
CA GLN A 86 -18.60 -18.15 -2.09
C GLN A 86 -18.87 -18.12 -0.58
N ASP A 87 -19.97 -18.73 -0.15
CA ASP A 87 -20.34 -18.75 1.27
C ASP A 87 -19.29 -19.43 2.16
N ILE A 88 -18.59 -20.42 1.61
CA ILE A 88 -17.51 -21.14 2.31
C ILE A 88 -16.33 -20.21 2.67
N ASP A 89 -16.06 -19.16 1.88
CA ASP A 89 -14.99 -18.19 2.15
C ASP A 89 -15.30 -17.33 3.39
N ASN A 90 -16.56 -17.27 3.82
CA ASN A 90 -16.98 -16.47 4.98
C ASN A 90 -17.00 -17.27 6.29
N LEU A 91 -16.71 -18.57 6.23
CA LEU A 91 -16.68 -19.40 7.43
C LEU A 91 -15.54 -18.94 8.35
N PRO A 92 -15.76 -18.87 9.68
CA PRO A 92 -14.77 -18.39 10.63
C PRO A 92 -13.39 -19.06 10.56
N GLU A 93 -13.36 -20.34 10.22
CA GLU A 93 -12.19 -21.20 10.05
C GLU A 93 -11.40 -20.91 8.76
N ASN A 94 -12.05 -20.34 7.74
CA ASN A 94 -11.48 -20.01 6.43
C ASN A 94 -11.07 -18.53 6.35
N GLN A 95 -10.83 -17.92 7.50
CA GLN A 95 -10.49 -16.50 7.59
C GLN A 95 -9.29 -16.35 8.52
N CYS A 96 -8.29 -15.57 8.09
CA CYS A 96 -7.11 -15.33 8.92
C CYS A 96 -7.46 -14.64 10.24
N LEU A 97 -7.20 -15.33 11.35
CA LEU A 97 -7.49 -14.85 12.71
C LEU A 97 -6.81 -13.52 13.01
N ALA A 98 -5.56 -13.32 12.57
CA ALA A 98 -4.85 -12.07 12.79
C ALA A 98 -5.54 -10.86 12.15
N PHE A 99 -6.16 -11.03 10.98
CA PHE A 99 -6.95 -9.97 10.36
C PHE A 99 -8.29 -9.76 11.08
N LYS A 100 -8.98 -10.86 11.44
CA LYS A 100 -10.24 -10.81 12.20
C LYS A 100 -10.09 -10.15 13.57
N GLU A 101 -8.97 -10.36 14.25
CA GLU A 101 -8.66 -9.79 15.56
C GLU A 101 -8.00 -8.39 15.47
N GLY A 102 -7.72 -7.89 14.28
CA GLY A 102 -7.07 -6.58 14.07
C GLY A 102 -5.59 -6.54 14.41
N LYS A 103 -4.92 -7.69 14.55
CA LYS A 103 -3.46 -7.80 14.72
C LYS A 103 -2.70 -7.55 13.43
N ALA A 104 -3.31 -7.90 12.30
CA ALA A 104 -2.86 -7.55 10.96
C ALA A 104 -3.93 -6.68 10.28
N ARG A 105 -3.50 -5.61 9.62
CA ARG A 105 -4.39 -4.63 8.95
C ARG A 105 -4.42 -4.80 7.45
N HIS A 106 -3.53 -5.62 6.92
CA HIS A 106 -3.37 -5.87 5.49
C HIS A 106 -3.53 -7.33 5.15
N TYR A 107 -3.91 -7.60 3.91
CA TYR A 107 -4.04 -8.96 3.40
C TYR A 107 -3.72 -9.06 1.92
N VAL A 108 -3.26 -10.23 1.52
CA VAL A 108 -3.27 -10.69 0.13
C VAL A 108 -4.23 -11.86 0.03
N GLU A 109 -5.14 -11.79 -0.94
CA GLU A 109 -6.10 -12.85 -1.25
C GLU A 109 -5.74 -13.44 -2.61
N VAL A 110 -5.53 -14.75 -2.65
CA VAL A 110 -5.25 -15.50 -3.88
C VAL A 110 -6.36 -16.54 -4.13
N ASP A 111 -6.49 -17.00 -5.37
CA ASP A 111 -7.37 -18.13 -5.70
C ASP A 111 -6.67 -19.48 -5.48
N GLY A 112 -7.39 -20.58 -5.73
CA GLY A 112 -6.85 -21.95 -5.65
C GLY A 112 -5.73 -22.26 -6.65
N ASN A 113 -5.50 -21.40 -7.66
CA ASN A 113 -4.37 -21.48 -8.59
C ASN A 113 -3.22 -20.55 -8.18
N CYS A 114 -3.30 -19.92 -7.00
CA CYS A 114 -2.34 -18.97 -6.48
C CYS A 114 -2.21 -17.68 -7.32
N GLU A 115 -3.28 -17.33 -8.05
CA GLU A 115 -3.41 -16.05 -8.72
C GLU A 115 -4.01 -15.02 -7.77
N VAL A 116 -3.49 -13.79 -7.81
CA VAL A 116 -3.91 -12.74 -6.88
C VAL A 116 -5.30 -12.23 -7.25
N ILE A 117 -6.24 -12.33 -6.33
CA ILE A 117 -7.58 -11.75 -6.44
C ILE A 117 -7.51 -10.27 -6.06
N LYS A 118 -6.97 -9.97 -4.87
CA LYS A 118 -6.83 -8.60 -4.37
C LYS A 118 -5.77 -8.50 -3.27
N SER A 119 -5.35 -7.28 -2.98
CA SER A 119 -4.47 -6.96 -1.87
C SER A 119 -4.79 -5.58 -1.31
N TYR A 120 -4.89 -5.49 0.01
CA TYR A 120 -5.31 -4.31 0.75
C TYR A 120 -4.34 -4.01 1.89
#